data_AF-A0AAV5TCW0-F1
#
_entry.id   AF-A0AAV5TCW0-F1
#
_cell.length_a   1.000
_cell.length_b   1.000
_cell.length_c   1.000
_cell.angle_alpha   90.00
_cell.angle_beta   90.00
_cell.angle_gamma   90.00
#
_symmetry.space_group_name_H-M   'P 1'
#
loop_
_entity.id
_entity.type
_entity.pdbx_description
1 polymer ?
#
loop_
_entity_poly.entity_id
_entity_poly.type
_entity_poly.pdbx_seq_one_letter_code
_entity_poly.pdbx_strand_id
1 'polypeptide(L)'
;MGKVLGLALPCSSTMRTQLVHVIMPAVDIVHQNHMKTVEDIVRAASTNRGVNLAVDGRYDSPGFCATNCTVTFVDIETNYVLSVVNMEKNERGIDGASCKMEKEGVRRGLDGLIAKQFKINSICTDNDAKISKMMREDFKSIAKGQEGRL
;
A
#
# COMPACT_ATOMS: atom_id res chain seq x y z
N MET A 1 30.08 21.47 17.84
CA MET A 1 29.00 22.46 17.60
C MET A 1 27.93 22.40 18.70
N GLY A 2 27.14 21.32 18.88
CA GLY A 2 26.08 21.27 19.92
C GLY A 2 26.53 21.45 21.38
N LYS A 3 27.61 20.76 21.80
CA LYS A 3 28.19 20.91 23.16
C LYS A 3 28.74 22.32 23.46
N VAL A 4 29.13 23.07 22.42
CA VAL A 4 29.70 24.42 22.56
C VAL A 4 28.59 25.44 22.84
N LEU A 5 27.36 25.16 22.43
CA LEU A 5 26.17 25.99 22.63
C LEU A 5 25.35 25.61 23.88
N GLY A 6 25.83 24.66 24.70
CA GLY A 6 25.09 24.15 25.86
C GLY A 6 23.83 23.35 25.52
N LEU A 7 23.65 22.96 24.25
CA LEU A 7 22.49 22.20 23.81
C LEU A 7 22.73 20.70 24.00
N ALA A 8 21.87 20.05 24.78
CA ALA A 8 21.82 18.59 24.90
C ALA A 8 21.16 17.99 23.65
N LEU A 9 21.94 17.82 22.60
CA LEU A 9 21.47 17.10 21.41
C LEU A 9 21.54 15.59 21.68
N PRO A 10 20.44 14.84 21.45
CA PRO A 10 20.46 13.40 21.60
C PRO A 10 21.45 12.78 20.61
N CYS A 11 22.14 11.73 21.04
CA CYS A 11 22.96 10.93 20.12
C CYS A 11 22.06 10.11 19.18
N SER A 12 22.61 9.64 18.06
CA SER A 12 21.83 8.95 17.01
C SER A 12 21.03 7.76 17.53
N SER A 13 21.54 7.02 18.52
CA SER A 13 20.81 5.91 19.14
C SER A 13 19.63 6.40 19.98
N THR A 14 19.82 7.41 20.83
CA THR A 14 18.73 8.01 21.62
C THR A 14 17.65 8.60 20.72
N MET A 15 18.03 9.27 19.63
CA MET A 15 17.09 9.80 18.64
C MET A 15 16.29 8.67 17.96
N ARG A 16 16.96 7.58 17.56
CA ARG A 16 16.27 6.41 16.98
C ARG A 16 15.32 5.77 17.98
N THR A 17 15.71 5.63 19.24
CA THR A 17 14.85 5.10 20.30
C THR A 17 13.60 5.97 20.47
N GLN A 18 13.74 7.29 20.53
CA GLN A 18 12.60 8.22 20.63
C GLN A 18 11.68 8.14 19.41
N LEU A 19 12.25 8.05 18.20
CA LEU A 19 11.48 7.87 16.97
C LEU A 19 10.63 6.60 17.05
N VAL A 20 11.23 5.46 17.44
CA VAL A 20 10.54 4.17 17.48
C VAL A 20 9.50 4.08 18.59
N HIS A 21 9.77 4.62 19.78
CA HIS A 21 8.90 4.41 20.93
C HIS A 21 7.82 5.49 21.09
N VAL A 22 8.03 6.69 20.54
CA VAL A 22 7.12 7.81 20.73
C VAL A 22 6.52 8.27 19.42
N ILE A 23 7.35 8.52 18.41
CA ILE A 23 6.90 9.16 17.18
C ILE A 23 6.16 8.17 16.28
N MET A 24 6.70 6.96 16.06
CA MET A 24 6.07 5.95 15.20
C MET A 24 4.65 5.57 15.69
N PRO A 25 4.42 5.23 16.98
CA PRO A 25 3.08 4.92 17.46
C PRO A 25 2.11 6.10 17.33
N ALA A 26 2.58 7.33 17.57
CA ALA A 26 1.74 8.51 17.42
C ALA A 26 1.30 8.72 15.96
N VAL A 27 2.23 8.54 15.01
CA VAL A 27 1.93 8.60 13.57
C VAL A 27 0.96 7.49 13.17
N ASP A 28 1.17 6.27 13.67
CA ASP A 28 0.29 5.13 13.38
C ASP A 28 -1.14 5.39 13.85
N ILE A 29 -1.33 5.96 15.04
CA ILE A 29 -2.66 6.31 15.56
C ILE A 29 -3.35 7.34 14.64
N VAL A 30 -2.65 8.41 14.28
CA VAL A 30 -3.20 9.45 13.41
C VAL A 30 -3.53 8.88 12.03
N HIS A 31 -2.63 8.07 11.48
CA HIS A 31 -2.82 7.41 10.19
C HIS A 31 -4.02 6.46 10.21
N GLN A 32 -4.13 5.59 11.21
CA GLN A 32 -5.26 4.67 11.34
C GLN A 32 -6.60 5.39 11.47
N ASN A 33 -6.65 6.47 12.25
CA ASN A 33 -7.86 7.28 12.39
C ASN A 33 -8.25 7.95 11.07
N HIS A 34 -7.27 8.47 10.32
CA HIS A 34 -7.50 9.03 9.01
C HIS A 34 -7.99 7.98 8.01
N MET A 35 -7.32 6.82 7.94
CA MET A 35 -7.71 5.72 7.06
C MET A 35 -9.12 5.21 7.36
N LYS A 36 -9.51 5.12 8.63
CA LYS A 36 -10.88 4.77 9.01
C LYS A 36 -11.89 5.79 8.49
N THR A 37 -11.59 7.07 8.61
CA THR A 37 -12.45 8.15 8.09
C THR A 37 -12.60 8.04 6.57
N VAL A 38 -11.49 7.77 5.86
CA VAL A 38 -11.50 7.55 4.41
C VAL A 38 -12.34 6.33 4.04
N GLU A 39 -12.18 5.21 4.75
CA GLU A 39 -12.97 4.01 4.53
C GLU A 39 -14.47 4.28 4.70
N ASP A 40 -14.87 5.03 5.72
CA ASP A 40 -16.26 5.40 5.95
C ASP A 40 -16.83 6.27 4.81
N ILE A 41 -16.04 7.24 4.32
CA ILE A 41 -16.40 8.08 3.16
C ILE A 41 -16.60 7.22 1.90
N VAL A 42 -15.65 6.31 1.62
CA VAL A 42 -15.74 5.46 0.42
C VAL A 42 -16.91 4.48 0.54
N ARG A 43 -17.15 3.89 1.72
CA ARG A 43 -18.33 3.03 1.95
C ARG A 43 -19.63 3.77 1.73
N ALA A 44 -19.72 5.02 2.18
CA ALA A 44 -20.88 5.87 1.96
C ALA A 44 -21.08 6.21 0.48
N ALA A 45 -20.01 6.36 -0.29
CA ALA A 45 -20.09 6.59 -1.74
C ALA A 45 -20.44 5.32 -2.54
N SER A 46 -19.92 4.16 -2.12
CA SER A 46 -19.96 2.91 -2.90
C SER A 46 -21.12 1.97 -2.52
N THR A 47 -22.15 2.44 -1.80
CA THR A 47 -23.15 1.65 -1.03
C THR A 47 -23.84 0.51 -1.77
N ASN A 48 -23.79 0.45 -3.11
CA ASN A 48 -24.24 -0.73 -3.86
C ASN A 48 -23.41 -1.05 -5.11
N ARG A 49 -22.46 -0.19 -5.48
CA ARG A 49 -21.71 -0.36 -6.72
C ARG A 49 -20.45 -1.17 -6.51
N GLY A 50 -19.84 -1.17 -5.33
CA GLY A 50 -18.48 -1.69 -5.17
C GLY A 50 -17.43 -0.66 -5.62
N VAL A 51 -16.16 -0.90 -5.29
CA VAL A 51 -15.06 0.03 -5.54
C VAL A 51 -14.31 -0.32 -6.81
N ASN A 52 -13.87 0.70 -7.54
CA ASN A 52 -13.03 0.57 -8.73
C ASN A 52 -11.65 1.11 -8.35
N LEU A 53 -10.63 0.26 -8.38
CA LEU A 53 -9.32 0.61 -7.83
C LEU A 53 -8.31 0.91 -8.93
N ALA A 54 -7.57 2.01 -8.79
CA ALA A 54 -6.32 2.22 -9.49
C ALA A 54 -5.16 1.82 -8.55
N VAL A 55 -4.20 1.08 -9.08
CA VAL A 55 -3.08 0.56 -8.29
C VAL A 55 -1.76 0.90 -8.97
N ASP A 56 -0.84 1.46 -8.20
CA ASP A 56 0.48 1.86 -8.68
C ASP A 56 1.58 1.47 -7.68
N GLY A 57 2.67 0.92 -8.20
CA GLY A 57 3.85 0.49 -7.46
C GLY A 57 5.02 1.44 -7.63
N ARG A 58 5.36 2.19 -6.57
CA ARG A 58 6.54 3.07 -6.57
C ARG A 58 7.76 2.36 -5.98
N TYR A 59 8.86 2.34 -6.72
CA TYR A 59 10.15 1.81 -6.28
C TYR A 59 11.09 2.91 -5.76
N ASP A 60 11.97 2.55 -4.83
CA ASP A 60 12.97 3.46 -4.25
C ASP A 60 14.16 3.77 -5.18
N SER A 61 14.47 2.86 -6.10
CA SER A 61 15.58 3.00 -7.03
C SER A 61 15.27 2.34 -8.37
N PRO A 62 15.85 2.83 -9.47
CA PRO A 62 15.66 2.24 -10.80
C PRO A 62 16.41 0.90 -10.92
N GLY A 63 15.84 -0.03 -11.70
CA GLY A 63 16.44 -1.32 -12.02
C GLY A 63 16.18 -2.42 -10.98
N PHE A 64 16.82 -3.58 -11.17
CA PHE A 64 16.60 -4.78 -10.35
C PHE A 64 17.17 -4.68 -8.92
N CYS A 65 17.74 -3.53 -8.55
CA CYS A 65 18.39 -3.29 -7.27
C CYS A 65 17.47 -2.63 -6.22
N ALA A 66 16.20 -2.39 -6.55
CA ALA A 66 15.25 -1.79 -5.61
C ALA A 66 15.14 -2.59 -4.31
N THR A 67 15.16 -1.87 -3.19
CA THR A 67 15.09 -2.45 -1.85
C THR A 67 13.71 -2.30 -1.25
N ASN A 68 13.01 -1.21 -1.59
CA ASN A 68 11.68 -0.91 -1.10
C ASN A 68 10.73 -0.63 -2.27
N CYS A 69 9.49 -1.11 -2.14
CA CYS A 69 8.39 -0.84 -3.05
C CYS A 69 7.18 -0.42 -2.21
N THR A 70 6.52 0.66 -2.61
CA THR A 70 5.26 1.11 -1.99
C THR A 70 4.15 0.96 -3.02
N VAL A 71 3.19 0.09 -2.73
CA VAL A 71 2.02 -0.13 -3.57
C VAL A 71 0.85 0.67 -3.00
N THR A 72 0.24 1.50 -3.83
CA THR A 72 -0.88 2.37 -3.44
C THR A 72 -2.16 1.96 -4.15
N PHE A 73 -3.26 1.95 -3.42
CA PHE A 73 -4.60 1.61 -3.93
C PHE A 73 -5.49 2.83 -3.79
N VAL A 74 -5.98 3.34 -4.91
CA VAL A 74 -6.83 4.53 -4.99
C VAL A 74 -8.19 4.13 -5.51
N ASP A 75 -9.26 4.54 -4.84
CA ASP A 75 -10.60 4.43 -5.40
C ASP A 75 -10.81 5.51 -6.47
N ILE A 76 -11.19 5.09 -7.67
CA ILE A 76 -11.30 5.97 -8.85
C ILE A 76 -12.48 6.93 -8.72
N GLU A 77 -13.56 6.53 -8.04
CA GLU A 77 -14.77 7.35 -7.91
C GLU A 77 -14.55 8.51 -6.94
N THR A 78 -13.97 8.21 -5.79
CA THR A 78 -13.79 9.18 -4.71
C THR A 78 -12.40 9.84 -4.72
N ASN A 79 -11.45 9.31 -5.50
CA ASN A 79 -10.03 9.72 -5.56
C ASN A 79 -9.29 9.62 -4.22
N TYR A 80 -9.80 8.83 -3.27
CA TYR A 80 -9.12 8.59 -2.00
C TYR A 80 -8.25 7.34 -2.04
N VAL A 81 -7.13 7.39 -1.31
CA VAL A 81 -6.25 6.26 -1.08
C VAL A 81 -6.90 5.34 -0.04
N LEU A 82 -7.24 4.12 -0.43
CA LEU A 82 -7.86 3.11 0.43
C LEU A 82 -6.85 2.23 1.15
N SER A 83 -5.69 2.00 0.55
CA SER A 83 -4.66 1.17 1.12
C SER A 83 -3.29 1.57 0.60
N VAL A 84 -2.30 1.49 1.48
CA VAL A 84 -0.88 1.65 1.14
C VAL A 84 -0.15 0.47 1.74
N VAL A 85 0.60 -0.25 0.90
CA VAL A 85 1.36 -1.42 1.31
C VAL A 85 2.83 -1.17 1.01
N ASN A 86 3.62 -1.09 2.08
CA ASN A 86 5.06 -1.01 1.97
C ASN A 86 5.64 -2.43 1.99
N MET A 87 6.54 -2.69 1.06
CA MET A 87 7.24 -3.95 0.90
C MET A 87 8.74 -3.69 0.93
N GLU A 88 9.47 -4.49 1.68
CA GLU A 88 10.94 -4.57 1.64
C GLU A 88 11.39 -5.86 0.95
N LYS A 89 12.46 -5.78 0.15
CA LYS A 89 13.05 -6.87 -0.63
C LYS A 89 13.35 -8.14 0.19
N ASN A 90 13.66 -7.99 1.48
CA ASN A 90 14.00 -9.08 2.40
C ASN A 90 12.79 -9.69 3.09
N GLU A 91 11.58 -9.19 2.83
CA GLU A 91 10.38 -9.77 3.41
C GLU A 91 10.04 -11.16 2.84
N ARG A 92 9.33 -11.93 3.67
CA ARG A 92 8.87 -13.27 3.30
C ARG A 92 7.98 -13.20 2.06
N GLY A 93 8.30 -14.03 1.06
CA GLY A 93 7.58 -14.13 -0.21
C GLY A 93 8.22 -13.39 -1.39
N ILE A 94 9.20 -12.51 -1.15
CA ILE A 94 9.88 -11.76 -2.22
C ILE A 94 11.18 -12.45 -2.68
N ASP A 95 11.80 -13.26 -1.83
CA ASP A 95 13.05 -14.02 -2.10
C ASP A 95 14.19 -13.15 -2.64
N GLY A 96 14.26 -11.88 -2.21
CA GLY A 96 15.29 -10.96 -2.70
C GLY A 96 15.11 -10.52 -4.16
N ALA A 97 13.95 -10.74 -4.78
CA ALA A 97 13.67 -10.32 -6.14
C ALA A 97 12.79 -9.06 -6.15
N SER A 98 13.38 -7.91 -6.44
CA SER A 98 12.69 -6.60 -6.51
C SER A 98 11.43 -6.64 -7.38
N CYS A 99 11.48 -7.36 -8.49
CA CYS A 99 10.35 -7.46 -9.43
C CYS A 99 9.21 -8.38 -8.99
N LYS A 100 9.30 -8.99 -7.79
CA LYS A 100 8.19 -9.69 -7.14
C LYS A 100 7.50 -8.82 -6.09
N MET A 101 8.14 -7.74 -5.64
CA MET A 101 7.67 -6.90 -4.53
C MET A 101 6.31 -6.28 -4.82
N GLU A 102 6.14 -5.74 -6.02
CA GLU A 102 4.87 -5.15 -6.43
C GLU A 102 3.76 -6.19 -6.53
N LYS A 103 4.02 -7.35 -7.15
CA LYS A 103 3.04 -8.45 -7.19
C LYS A 103 2.56 -8.83 -5.77
N GLU A 104 3.49 -9.08 -4.85
CA GLU A 104 3.14 -9.46 -3.48
C GLU A 104 2.49 -8.30 -2.71
N GLY A 105 2.90 -7.05 -2.96
CA GLY A 105 2.26 -5.87 -2.39
C GLY A 105 0.81 -5.71 -2.87
N VAL A 106 0.56 -5.91 -4.17
CA VAL A 106 -0.80 -5.90 -4.73
C VAL A 106 -1.65 -7.00 -4.09
N ARG A 107 -1.11 -8.22 -3.99
CA ARG A 107 -1.80 -9.35 -3.36
C ARG A 107 -2.21 -9.05 -1.92
N ARG A 108 -1.26 -8.64 -1.07
CA ARG A 108 -1.50 -8.32 0.33
C ARG A 108 -2.50 -7.17 0.51
N GLY A 109 -2.42 -6.16 -0.37
CA GLY A 109 -3.37 -5.05 -0.34
C GLY A 109 -4.79 -5.48 -0.68
N LEU A 110 -4.97 -6.34 -1.69
CA LEU A 110 -6.27 -6.91 -2.04
C LEU A 110 -6.84 -7.81 -0.95
N ASP A 111 -6.02 -8.69 -0.38
CA ASP A 111 -6.41 -9.53 0.75
C ASP A 111 -6.88 -8.67 1.93
N GLY A 112 -6.18 -7.57 2.22
CA GLY A 112 -6.56 -6.61 3.25
C GLY A 112 -7.90 -5.91 2.97
N LEU A 113 -8.16 -5.49 1.72
CA LEU A 113 -9.41 -4.85 1.34
C LEU A 113 -10.60 -5.84 1.37
N ILE A 114 -10.37 -7.08 0.96
CA ILE A 114 -11.36 -8.16 1.03
C ILE A 114 -11.66 -8.51 2.49
N ALA A 115 -10.64 -8.58 3.35
CA ALA A 115 -10.81 -8.80 4.79
C ALA A 115 -11.62 -7.67 5.44
N LYS A 116 -11.48 -6.43 4.96
CA LYS A 116 -12.31 -5.28 5.33
C LYS A 116 -13.71 -5.30 4.68
N GLN A 117 -14.09 -6.35 3.97
CA GLN A 117 -15.40 -6.51 3.32
C GLN A 117 -15.70 -5.46 2.24
N PHE A 118 -14.68 -4.92 1.57
CA PHE A 118 -14.89 -4.10 0.37
C PHE A 118 -15.20 -5.00 -0.83
N LYS A 119 -16.26 -4.67 -1.57
CA LYS A 119 -16.58 -5.33 -2.84
C LYS A 119 -15.78 -4.65 -3.96
N ILE A 120 -14.80 -5.35 -4.53
CA ILE A 120 -13.94 -4.83 -5.60
C ILE A 120 -14.53 -5.23 -6.96
N ASN A 121 -14.82 -4.23 -7.80
CA ASN A 121 -15.38 -4.46 -9.13
C ASN A 121 -14.32 -4.58 -10.22
N SER A 122 -13.38 -3.64 -10.22
CA SER A 122 -12.32 -3.56 -11.22
C SER A 122 -11.05 -3.02 -10.60
N ILE A 123 -9.94 -3.39 -11.20
CA ILE A 123 -8.60 -2.93 -10.85
C ILE A 123 -7.95 -2.44 -12.13
N CYS A 124 -7.33 -1.27 -12.09
CA CYS A 124 -6.50 -0.74 -13.16
C CYS A 124 -5.07 -0.65 -12.65
N THR A 125 -4.14 -1.31 -13.34
CA THR A 125 -2.70 -1.24 -13.06
C THR A 125 -1.99 -0.85 -14.36
N ASP A 126 -0.75 -0.36 -14.26
CA ASP A 126 0.12 -0.34 -15.44
C ASP A 126 0.31 -1.79 -15.94
N ASN A 127 0.67 -1.94 -17.22
CA ASN A 127 0.60 -3.20 -17.93
C ASN A 127 1.70 -4.20 -17.51
N ASP A 128 1.76 -4.57 -16.23
CA ASP A 128 2.59 -5.67 -15.74
C ASP A 128 1.87 -7.01 -15.97
N ALA A 129 2.47 -7.81 -16.87
CA ALA A 129 2.03 -9.15 -17.18
C ALA A 129 1.93 -10.06 -15.95
N LYS A 130 2.72 -9.79 -14.90
CA LYS A 130 2.71 -10.57 -13.65
C LYS A 130 1.48 -10.31 -12.80
N ILE A 131 1.07 -9.04 -12.68
CA ILE A 131 -0.17 -8.67 -11.97
C ILE A 131 -1.36 -9.26 -12.72
N SER A 132 -1.38 -9.10 -14.05
CA SER A 132 -2.43 -9.67 -14.90
C SER A 132 -2.56 -11.19 -14.75
N LYS A 133 -1.44 -11.92 -14.65
CA LYS A 133 -1.45 -13.36 -14.40
C LYS A 133 -1.98 -13.70 -13.00
N MET A 134 -1.51 -12.99 -11.98
CA MET A 134 -1.96 -13.18 -10.59
C MET A 134 -3.48 -12.97 -10.45
N MET A 135 -4.01 -11.91 -11.05
CA MET A 135 -5.44 -11.61 -11.01
C MET A 135 -6.30 -12.73 -11.62
N ARG A 136 -5.82 -13.39 -12.67
CA ARG A 136 -6.51 -14.53 -13.30
C ARG A 136 -6.43 -15.82 -12.48
N GLU A 137 -5.37 -16.01 -11.72
CA GLU A 137 -5.15 -17.22 -10.92
C GLU A 137 -5.88 -17.12 -9.58
N ASP A 138 -5.64 -16.03 -8.84
CA ASP A 138 -6.04 -15.87 -7.43
C ASP A 138 -7.36 -15.09 -7.26
N PHE A 139 -7.68 -14.16 -8.17
CA PHE A 139 -8.82 -13.23 -8.05
C PHE A 139 -9.81 -13.31 -9.23
N LYS A 140 -10.19 -14.54 -9.60
CA LYS A 140 -11.09 -14.83 -10.75
C LYS A 140 -12.43 -14.11 -10.70
N SER A 141 -12.96 -13.84 -9.50
CA SER A 141 -14.22 -13.12 -9.31
C SER A 141 -14.12 -11.63 -9.68
N ILE A 142 -12.94 -11.03 -9.56
CA ILE A 142 -12.67 -9.62 -9.86
C ILE A 142 -12.26 -9.45 -11.34
N ALA A 143 -11.47 -10.40 -11.87
CA ALA A 143 -10.97 -10.33 -13.26
C ALA A 143 -12.07 -10.32 -14.34
N LYS A 144 -13.24 -10.93 -14.08
CA LYS A 144 -14.37 -10.93 -15.02
C LYS A 144 -15.02 -9.56 -15.25
N GLY A 145 -14.78 -8.59 -14.36
CA GLY A 145 -15.31 -7.22 -14.50
C GLY A 145 -14.67 -6.41 -15.64
N GLN A 146 -13.52 -6.86 -16.16
CA GLN A 146 -12.81 -6.19 -17.26
C GLN A 146 -13.29 -6.61 -18.66
N GLU A 147 -14.02 -7.72 -18.78
CA GLU A 147 -14.41 -8.32 -20.07
C GLU A 147 -15.69 -7.71 -20.67
N GLY A 148 -16.38 -6.84 -19.94
CA GLY A 148 -17.69 -6.27 -20.32
C GLY A 148 -17.66 -4.87 -20.94
N ARG A 149 -16.49 -4.35 -21.35
CA ARG A 149 -16.39 -3.00 -21.92
C ARG A 149 -15.38 -2.95 -23.08
N LEU A 150 -15.80 -3.51 -24.22
CA LEU A 150 -15.38 -3.10 -25.55
C LEU A 150 -16.62 -2.93 -26.41
#